data_AF-F9UJB2-F1
#
_entry.id   AF-F9UJB2-F1
#
_cell.length_a   1.000
_cell.length_b   1.000
_cell.length_c   1.000
_cell.angle_alpha   90.00
_cell.angle_beta   90.00
_cell.angle_gamma   90.00
#
_symmetry.space_group_name_H-M   'P 1'
#
loop_
_entity.id
_entity.type
_entity.pdbx_description
1 polymer ?
#
loop_
_entity_poly.entity_id
_entity_poly.type
_entity_poly.pdbx_seq_one_letter_code
_entity_poly.pdbx_strand_id
1 'polypeptide(L)'
;MHRNEKRDNQELTEIYDKVVEVKRAKIKQSLLRFGTFYRVKTIKWQIIFTIIIAILFGLLQYMLVQITGLYEMGVAAISQSIARLAYNLLEHYTYRFEVYNVIFWMLNLVANIPLFILSYKKIGKRFTLLNAIFMITVSVSGLIISNLIKDSSHLYIFGTLDEYELVKWTSSKLSDFSIIFYALLWGGLQAIFVAILLIIDSSSGGFDILSVYLSHKKYKDVGGLLMMLHLFSFLFSYFIGSYLTNGLENHEWNLQVLFGPSFVAGLLMIFFNGWILNILFPKFKMVKVEVISNKSWEIIDQLNKLKDWKFSTSVREVTGGYKKEKQNVLTTICLYIDAAKFLEVARNIDQNAFITITDLKKVDGYLYITHAQYRRVFKKKKK
;
A
#
# COMPACT_ATOMS: atom_id res chain seq x y z
N MET A 1 -23.11 12.93 55.88
CA MET A 1 -22.14 12.17 55.06
C MET A 1 -21.70 12.91 53.80
N HIS A 2 -22.59 13.36 52.91
CA HIS A 2 -22.20 14.02 51.63
C HIS A 2 -21.37 15.31 51.72
N ARG A 3 -21.41 16.05 52.85
CA ARG A 3 -20.65 17.30 53.02
C ARG A 3 -19.17 17.04 53.38
N ASN A 4 -18.86 15.89 53.98
CA ASN A 4 -17.49 15.52 54.35
C ASN A 4 -16.73 14.94 53.15
N GLU A 5 -17.36 14.09 52.32
CA GLU A 5 -16.72 13.55 51.10
C GLU A 5 -16.28 14.65 50.10
N LYS A 6 -17.06 15.73 49.97
CA LYS A 6 -16.68 16.86 49.09
C LYS A 6 -15.47 17.62 49.62
N ARG A 7 -15.35 17.75 50.94
CA ARG A 7 -14.26 18.48 51.61
C ARG A 7 -12.96 17.67 51.53
N ASP A 8 -13.04 16.38 51.80
CA ASP A 8 -11.90 15.44 51.69
C ASP A 8 -11.39 15.35 50.24
N ASN A 9 -12.28 15.40 49.24
CA ASN A 9 -11.88 15.42 47.83
C ASN A 9 -11.20 16.73 47.41
N GLN A 10 -11.61 17.87 47.96
CA GLN A 10 -10.96 19.15 47.68
C GLN A 10 -9.56 19.22 48.30
N GLU A 11 -9.41 18.81 49.57
CA GLU A 11 -8.09 18.77 50.23
C GLU A 11 -7.11 17.82 49.54
N LEU A 12 -7.55 16.64 49.12
CA LEU A 12 -6.71 15.71 48.35
C LEU A 12 -6.25 16.33 47.02
N THR A 13 -7.15 17.01 46.31
CA THR A 13 -6.81 17.65 45.02
C THR A 13 -5.76 18.76 45.21
N GLU A 14 -5.92 19.59 46.25
CA GLU A 14 -4.95 20.63 46.61
C GLU A 14 -3.57 20.08 47.02
N ILE A 15 -3.52 18.89 47.65
CA ILE A 15 -2.27 18.22 47.98
C ILE A 15 -1.56 17.71 46.72
N TYR A 16 -2.28 17.10 45.77
CA TYR A 16 -1.67 16.61 44.53
C TYR A 16 -1.13 17.74 43.65
N ASP A 17 -1.84 18.88 43.57
CA ASP A 17 -1.40 20.04 42.78
C ASP A 17 -0.16 20.74 43.38
N LYS A 18 0.09 20.62 44.68
CA LYS A 18 1.26 21.22 45.36
C LYS A 18 2.56 20.42 45.22
N VAL A 19 2.51 19.14 44.81
CA VAL A 19 3.69 18.25 44.77
C VAL A 19 4.28 18.12 43.36
N VAL A 20 3.50 18.34 42.31
CA VAL A 20 3.95 18.19 40.91
C VAL A 20 3.39 19.32 40.05
N GLU A 21 4.26 20.08 39.38
CA GLU A 21 3.85 21.10 38.40
C GLU A 21 3.25 20.41 37.15
N VAL A 22 1.92 20.39 37.03
CA VAL A 22 1.23 19.70 35.93
C VAL A 22 1.08 20.63 34.72
N LYS A 23 1.86 20.39 33.66
CA LYS A 23 1.69 21.05 32.35
C LYS A 23 0.89 20.17 31.39
N ARG A 24 -0.26 20.66 30.89
CA ARG A 24 -1.05 19.96 29.87
C ARG A 24 -0.36 20.02 28.51
N ALA A 25 0.10 18.89 27.98
CA ALA A 25 0.63 18.79 26.62
C ALA A 25 -0.41 18.24 25.63
N LYS A 26 -0.53 18.86 24.45
CA LYS A 26 -1.37 18.33 23.37
C LYS A 26 -0.59 17.30 22.55
N ILE A 27 -0.94 16.03 22.68
CA ILE A 27 -0.38 14.96 21.83
C ILE A 27 -1.19 14.93 20.54
N LYS A 28 -0.58 15.31 19.41
CA LYS A 28 -1.19 15.26 18.08
C LYS A 28 -0.44 14.27 17.20
N GLN A 29 -0.97 13.05 17.10
CA GLN A 29 -0.49 12.05 16.14
C GLN A 29 -1.48 11.98 14.97
N SER A 30 -0.97 11.98 13.74
CA SER A 30 -1.82 11.75 12.57
C SER A 30 -2.25 10.28 12.55
N LEU A 31 -3.55 10.02 12.57
CA LEU A 31 -4.05 8.66 12.37
C LEU A 31 -3.60 8.15 10.99
N LEU A 32 -4.00 8.83 9.93
CA LEU A 32 -3.68 8.43 8.57
C LEU A 32 -2.24 8.83 8.19
N ARG A 33 -1.42 7.83 7.85
CA ARG A 33 -0.18 8.06 7.08
C ARG A 33 -0.52 8.76 5.77
N PHE A 34 0.31 9.69 5.29
CA PHE A 34 0.02 10.48 4.10
C PHE A 34 -1.32 11.26 4.15
N GLY A 35 -1.72 11.74 5.33
CA GLY A 35 -3.00 12.45 5.55
C GLY A 35 -3.31 13.59 4.56
N THR A 36 -2.28 14.24 3.99
CA THR A 36 -2.45 15.26 2.93
C THR A 36 -3.06 14.67 1.65
N PHE A 37 -2.63 13.49 1.22
CA PHE A 37 -3.12 12.84 0.00
C PHE A 37 -4.58 12.39 0.12
N TYR A 38 -5.04 12.06 1.33
CA TYR A 38 -6.45 11.76 1.58
C TYR A 38 -7.40 12.92 1.26
N ARG A 39 -6.88 14.17 1.25
CA ARG A 39 -7.63 15.38 0.89
C ARG A 39 -7.73 15.59 -0.63
N VAL A 40 -6.98 14.85 -1.44
CA VAL A 40 -6.98 14.95 -2.90
C VAL A 40 -8.22 14.25 -3.45
N LYS A 41 -9.33 15.00 -3.55
CA LYS A 41 -10.63 14.48 -4.03
C LYS A 41 -11.02 14.94 -5.42
N THR A 42 -10.33 15.92 -6.02
CA THR A 42 -10.63 16.42 -7.36
C THR A 42 -9.84 15.63 -8.42
N ILE A 43 -10.50 15.32 -9.54
CA ILE A 43 -9.91 14.47 -10.57
C ILE A 43 -8.64 15.08 -11.19
N LYS A 44 -8.60 16.41 -11.36
CA LYS A 44 -7.43 17.13 -11.88
C LYS A 44 -6.17 16.85 -11.05
N TRP A 45 -6.25 17.02 -9.73
CA TRP A 45 -5.10 16.77 -8.85
C TRP A 45 -4.73 15.30 -8.79
N GLN A 46 -5.71 14.38 -8.81
CA GLN A 46 -5.42 12.95 -8.87
C GLN A 46 -4.65 12.59 -10.14
N ILE A 47 -5.07 13.09 -11.30
CA ILE A 47 -4.35 12.88 -12.58
C ILE A 47 -2.91 13.42 -12.48
N ILE A 48 -2.73 14.64 -11.97
CA ILE A 48 -1.40 15.25 -11.81
C ILE A 48 -0.50 14.37 -10.94
N PHE A 49 -0.96 13.97 -9.76
CA PHE A 49 -0.17 13.11 -8.87
C PHE A 49 0.08 11.73 -9.47
N THR A 50 -0.91 11.13 -10.14
CA THR A 50 -0.74 9.86 -10.84
C THR A 50 0.35 9.94 -11.91
N ILE A 51 0.38 11.00 -12.71
CA ILE A 51 1.40 11.21 -13.75
C ILE A 51 2.78 11.40 -13.12
N ILE A 52 2.90 12.26 -12.10
CA ILE A 52 4.18 12.50 -11.42
C ILE A 52 4.72 11.20 -10.82
N ILE A 53 3.87 10.46 -10.11
CA ILE A 53 4.27 9.18 -9.52
C ILE A 53 4.62 8.17 -10.61
N ALA A 54 3.89 8.09 -11.73
CA ALA A 54 4.20 7.17 -12.82
C ALA A 54 5.57 7.44 -13.46
N ILE A 55 5.94 8.70 -13.68
CA ILE A 55 7.26 9.07 -14.21
C ILE A 55 8.37 8.70 -13.23
N LEU A 56 8.20 9.06 -11.95
CA LEU A 56 9.16 8.70 -10.89
C LEU A 56 9.28 7.18 -10.72
N PHE A 57 8.15 6.46 -10.83
CA PHE A 57 8.11 5.01 -10.78
C PHE A 57 8.94 4.44 -11.93
N GLY A 58 8.69 4.83 -13.19
CA GLY A 58 9.43 4.33 -14.34
C GLY A 58 10.94 4.62 -14.27
N LEU A 59 11.33 5.81 -13.79
CA LEU A 59 12.74 6.18 -13.59
C LEU A 59 13.42 5.29 -12.53
N LEU A 60 12.83 5.20 -11.34
CA LEU A 60 13.41 4.43 -10.24
C LEU A 60 13.35 2.92 -10.49
N GLN A 61 12.31 2.47 -11.19
CA GLN A 61 12.19 1.10 -11.66
C GLN A 61 13.36 0.76 -12.60
N TYR A 62 13.64 1.63 -13.58
CA TYR A 62 14.79 1.44 -14.46
C TYR A 62 16.10 1.36 -13.67
N MET A 63 16.33 2.33 -12.78
CA MET A 63 17.58 2.44 -12.01
C MET A 63 17.80 1.34 -10.96
N LEU A 64 16.73 0.80 -10.37
CA LEU A 64 16.85 -0.12 -9.23
C LEU A 64 16.56 -1.57 -9.60
N VAL A 65 15.78 -1.80 -10.67
CA VAL A 65 15.28 -3.13 -11.05
C VAL A 65 15.84 -3.54 -12.40
N GLN A 66 15.62 -2.71 -13.42
CA GLN A 66 15.97 -3.07 -14.78
C GLN A 66 17.48 -3.25 -14.91
N ILE A 67 18.29 -2.22 -14.61
CA ILE A 67 19.75 -2.31 -14.77
C ILE A 67 20.41 -3.33 -13.83
N THR A 68 19.72 -3.80 -12.80
CA THR A 68 20.27 -4.73 -11.79
C THR A 68 19.93 -6.20 -12.07
N GLY A 69 19.13 -6.46 -13.11
CA GLY A 69 18.66 -7.81 -13.45
C GLY A 69 17.64 -8.38 -12.46
N LEU A 70 17.11 -7.55 -11.56
CA LEU A 70 16.04 -7.94 -10.65
C LEU A 70 14.73 -8.12 -11.43
N TYR A 71 13.89 -9.04 -10.96
CA TYR A 71 12.56 -9.21 -11.52
C TYR A 71 11.60 -8.17 -10.97
N GLU A 72 10.71 -7.69 -11.83
CA GLU A 72 9.54 -6.92 -11.45
C GLU A 72 8.53 -7.74 -10.65
N MET A 73 7.51 -7.05 -10.13
CA MET A 73 6.37 -7.68 -9.45
C MET A 73 5.10 -7.63 -10.30
N GLY A 74 4.24 -8.64 -10.14
CA GLY A 74 2.92 -8.67 -10.77
C GLY A 74 2.96 -8.92 -12.28
N VAL A 75 2.11 -8.21 -13.02
CA VAL A 75 1.98 -8.36 -14.48
C VAL A 75 3.25 -7.93 -15.22
N ALA A 76 4.00 -6.98 -14.66
CA ALA A 76 5.28 -6.56 -15.21
C ALA A 76 6.30 -7.71 -15.19
N ALA A 77 6.33 -8.54 -14.15
CA ALA A 77 7.19 -9.73 -14.08
C ALA A 77 6.93 -10.68 -15.26
N ILE A 78 5.66 -10.92 -15.58
CA ILE A 78 5.24 -11.80 -16.68
C ILE A 78 5.67 -11.21 -18.03
N SER A 79 5.59 -9.89 -18.16
CA SER A 79 6.02 -9.21 -19.38
C SER A 79 7.54 -9.26 -19.53
N GLN A 80 8.26 -9.12 -18.41
CA GLN A 80 9.72 -9.21 -18.35
C GLN A 80 10.22 -10.61 -18.70
N SER A 81 9.56 -11.67 -18.23
CA SER A 81 9.98 -13.04 -18.55
C SER A 81 9.88 -13.35 -20.05
N ILE A 82 8.81 -12.87 -20.71
CA ILE A 82 8.65 -12.99 -22.16
C ILE A 82 9.69 -12.14 -22.90
N ALA A 83 9.97 -10.93 -22.41
CA ALA A 83 11.01 -10.08 -22.98
C ALA A 83 12.40 -10.74 -22.87
N ARG A 84 12.75 -11.33 -21.71
CA ARG A 84 14.02 -12.06 -21.52
C ARG A 84 14.14 -13.26 -22.44
N LEU A 85 13.06 -14.02 -22.62
CA LEU A 85 13.04 -15.12 -23.58
C LEU A 85 13.29 -14.62 -25.01
N ALA A 86 12.62 -13.53 -25.42
CA ALA A 86 12.83 -12.94 -26.74
C ALA A 86 14.26 -12.41 -26.93
N TYR A 87 14.83 -11.79 -25.90
CA TYR A 87 16.21 -11.29 -25.91
C TYR A 87 17.22 -12.42 -26.17
N ASN A 88 17.06 -13.56 -25.51
CA ASN A 88 17.96 -14.72 -25.70
C ASN A 88 17.74 -15.40 -27.06
N LEU A 89 16.49 -15.53 -27.54
CA LEU A 89 16.22 -16.05 -28.88
C LEU A 89 16.78 -15.17 -30.02
N LEU A 90 17.11 -13.92 -29.72
CA LEU A 90 17.66 -12.93 -30.65
C LEU A 90 19.17 -12.72 -30.41
N GLU A 91 19.89 -13.73 -29.94
CA GLU A 91 21.30 -13.63 -29.54
C GLU A 91 22.18 -12.92 -30.60
N HIS A 92 21.97 -13.24 -31.88
CA HIS A 92 22.74 -12.70 -33.02
C HIS A 92 22.17 -11.40 -33.63
N TYR A 93 21.08 -10.85 -33.07
CA TYR A 93 20.45 -9.65 -33.61
C TYR A 93 20.99 -8.38 -32.94
N THR A 94 21.47 -7.44 -33.75
CA THR A 94 22.12 -6.21 -33.27
C THR A 94 21.25 -5.37 -32.34
N TYR A 95 19.93 -5.33 -32.57
CA TYR A 95 19.00 -4.51 -31.79
C TYR A 95 18.21 -5.31 -30.74
N ARG A 96 18.78 -6.42 -30.23
CA ARG A 96 18.07 -7.30 -29.28
C ARG A 96 17.67 -6.59 -27.97
N PHE A 97 18.47 -5.61 -27.52
CA PHE A 97 18.19 -4.80 -26.32
C PHE A 97 16.98 -3.86 -26.52
N GLU A 98 16.93 -3.18 -27.66
CA GLU A 98 15.81 -2.32 -28.02
C GLU A 98 14.53 -3.14 -28.19
N VAL A 99 14.63 -4.33 -28.79
CA VAL A 99 13.51 -5.27 -28.89
C VAL A 99 13.05 -5.74 -27.51
N TYR A 100 13.97 -6.07 -26.60
CA TYR A 100 13.63 -6.40 -25.21
C TYR A 100 12.83 -5.28 -24.54
N ASN A 101 13.33 -4.03 -24.61
CA ASN A 101 12.68 -2.87 -24.01
C ASN A 101 11.27 -2.65 -24.58
N VAL A 102 11.13 -2.72 -25.92
CA VAL A 102 9.83 -2.56 -26.58
C VAL A 102 8.87 -3.67 -26.17
N ILE A 103 9.30 -4.93 -26.19
CA ILE A 103 8.47 -6.07 -25.78
C ILE A 103 8.03 -5.89 -24.34
N PHE A 104 8.95 -5.62 -23.42
CA PHE A 104 8.63 -5.46 -22.00
C PHE A 104 7.58 -4.38 -21.76
N TRP A 105 7.83 -3.14 -22.23
CA TRP A 105 6.95 -2.01 -21.94
C TRP A 105 5.60 -2.08 -22.65
N MET A 106 5.56 -2.59 -23.89
CA MET A 106 4.32 -2.75 -24.66
C MET A 106 3.49 -3.92 -24.16
N LEU A 107 4.12 -5.06 -23.90
CA LEU A 107 3.43 -6.23 -23.37
C LEU A 107 2.86 -5.95 -21.98
N ASN A 108 3.60 -5.23 -21.13
CA ASN A 108 3.09 -4.81 -19.82
C ASN A 108 1.84 -3.92 -19.96
N LEU A 109 1.81 -3.00 -20.91
CA LEU A 109 0.61 -2.17 -21.17
C LEU A 109 -0.57 -3.01 -21.67
N VAL A 110 -0.33 -3.92 -22.63
CA VAL A 110 -1.38 -4.74 -23.26
C VAL A 110 -1.93 -5.79 -22.30
N ALA A 111 -1.06 -6.47 -21.53
CA ALA A 111 -1.45 -7.49 -20.55
C ALA A 111 -2.35 -6.93 -19.44
N ASN A 112 -2.36 -5.60 -19.26
CA ASN A 112 -3.22 -4.90 -18.32
C ASN A 112 -4.64 -4.60 -18.82
N ILE A 113 -4.91 -4.73 -20.13
CA ILE A 113 -6.23 -4.45 -20.72
C ILE A 113 -7.35 -5.27 -20.05
N PRO A 114 -7.22 -6.59 -19.82
CA PRO A 114 -8.24 -7.37 -19.10
C PRO A 114 -8.53 -6.83 -17.69
N LEU A 115 -7.51 -6.31 -16.99
CA LEU A 115 -7.64 -5.75 -15.65
C LEU A 115 -8.34 -4.38 -15.69
N PHE A 116 -8.10 -3.56 -16.73
CA PHE A 116 -8.89 -2.34 -16.94
C PHE A 116 -10.37 -2.64 -17.19
N ILE A 117 -10.68 -3.69 -17.96
CA ILE A 117 -12.06 -4.14 -18.19
C ILE A 117 -12.70 -4.57 -16.86
N LEU A 118 -11.97 -5.34 -16.03
CA LEU A 118 -12.42 -5.73 -14.69
C LEU A 118 -12.67 -4.51 -13.81
N SER A 119 -11.72 -3.59 -13.75
CA SER A 119 -11.79 -2.32 -13.02
C SER A 119 -13.02 -1.51 -13.40
N TYR A 120 -13.28 -1.34 -14.70
CA TYR A 120 -14.41 -0.57 -15.20
C TYR A 120 -15.75 -1.19 -14.82
N LYS A 121 -15.83 -2.52 -14.88
CA LYS A 121 -17.06 -3.27 -14.57
C LYS A 121 -17.31 -3.39 -13.07
N LYS A 122 -16.27 -3.55 -12.24
CA LYS A 122 -16.38 -3.98 -10.84
C LYS A 122 -15.96 -2.93 -9.80
N ILE A 123 -15.07 -1.99 -10.14
CA ILE A 123 -14.57 -0.98 -9.19
C ILE A 123 -15.17 0.39 -9.52
N GLY A 124 -14.83 0.97 -10.68
CA GLY A 124 -15.39 2.25 -11.08
C GLY A 124 -14.60 2.96 -12.18
N LYS A 125 -15.32 3.71 -13.03
CA LYS A 125 -14.74 4.38 -14.21
C LYS A 125 -13.57 5.32 -13.87
N ARG A 126 -13.67 6.04 -12.76
CA ARG A 126 -12.65 6.97 -12.29
C ARG A 126 -11.35 6.25 -11.93
N PHE A 127 -11.46 5.16 -11.18
CA PHE A 127 -10.32 4.31 -10.81
C PHE A 127 -9.70 3.69 -12.07
N THR A 128 -10.52 3.23 -13.03
CA THR A 128 -10.03 2.73 -14.32
C THR A 128 -9.26 3.79 -15.12
N LEU A 129 -9.79 5.01 -15.22
CA LEU A 129 -9.16 6.11 -15.94
C LEU A 129 -7.77 6.44 -15.35
N LEU A 130 -7.69 6.58 -14.02
CA LEU A 130 -6.42 6.89 -13.36
C LEU A 130 -5.39 5.76 -13.56
N ASN A 131 -5.81 4.50 -13.49
CA ASN A 131 -4.94 3.37 -13.77
C ASN A 131 -4.49 3.28 -15.23
N ALA A 132 -5.36 3.62 -16.18
CA ALA A 132 -4.98 3.69 -17.58
C ALA A 132 -3.96 4.81 -17.82
N ILE A 133 -4.17 5.99 -17.21
CA ILE A 133 -3.20 7.10 -17.25
C ILE A 133 -1.87 6.67 -16.64
N PHE A 134 -1.88 6.03 -15.46
CA PHE A 134 -0.66 5.54 -14.82
C PHE A 134 0.09 4.59 -15.76
N MET A 135 -0.58 3.57 -16.30
CA MET A 135 0.04 2.55 -17.14
C MET A 135 0.57 3.10 -18.46
N ILE A 136 -0.15 4.03 -19.09
CA ILE A 136 0.35 4.69 -20.31
C ILE A 136 1.58 5.54 -19.97
N THR A 137 1.51 6.36 -18.91
CA THR A 137 2.62 7.24 -18.54
C THR A 137 3.85 6.43 -18.15
N VAL A 138 3.73 5.40 -17.31
CA VAL A 138 4.87 4.59 -16.86
C VAL A 138 5.49 3.82 -18.03
N SER A 139 4.68 3.27 -18.95
CA SER A 139 5.18 2.58 -20.14
C SER A 139 5.90 3.53 -21.10
N VAL A 140 5.35 4.72 -21.35
CA VAL A 140 6.00 5.71 -22.21
C VAL A 140 7.27 6.25 -21.56
N SER A 141 7.23 6.65 -20.29
CA SER A 141 8.42 7.15 -19.59
C SER A 141 9.49 6.06 -19.49
N GLY A 142 9.10 4.83 -19.16
CA GLY A 142 10.00 3.70 -19.05
C GLY A 142 10.68 3.37 -20.37
N LEU A 143 9.92 3.34 -21.48
CA LEU A 143 10.49 3.12 -22.82
C LEU A 143 11.45 4.25 -23.21
N ILE A 144 11.11 5.51 -22.95
CA ILE A 144 12.00 6.64 -23.22
C ILE A 144 13.29 6.51 -22.39
N ILE A 145 13.17 6.30 -21.08
CA ILE A 145 14.32 6.24 -20.16
C ILE A 145 15.24 5.08 -20.52
N SER A 146 14.69 3.88 -20.73
CA SER A 146 15.47 2.67 -21.05
C SER A 146 16.20 2.72 -22.39
N ASN A 147 15.71 3.49 -23.36
CA ASN A 147 16.37 3.65 -24.66
C ASN A 147 17.29 4.89 -24.73
N LEU A 148 17.05 5.91 -23.89
CA LEU A 148 17.88 7.10 -23.83
C LEU A 148 19.18 6.85 -23.06
N ILE A 149 19.10 6.10 -21.96
CA ILE A 149 20.24 5.81 -21.09
C ILE A 149 20.91 4.52 -21.59
N LYS A 150 21.97 4.68 -22.40
CA LYS A 150 22.76 3.54 -22.91
C LYS A 150 23.91 3.13 -21.98
N ASP A 151 24.47 4.09 -21.25
CA ASP A 151 25.48 3.85 -20.22
C ASP A 151 24.85 4.06 -18.85
N SER A 152 24.67 2.98 -18.10
CA SER A 152 24.08 2.96 -16.76
C SER A 152 25.13 2.81 -15.64
N SER A 153 26.43 2.82 -15.97
CA SER A 153 27.52 2.56 -15.01
C SER A 153 27.51 3.50 -13.81
N HIS A 154 27.10 4.75 -14.01
CA HIS A 154 27.01 5.79 -12.97
C HIS A 154 25.70 5.76 -12.17
N LEU A 155 24.74 4.90 -12.54
CA LEU A 155 23.44 4.79 -11.87
C LEU A 155 23.42 3.72 -10.78
N TYR A 156 24.43 2.83 -10.73
CA TYR A 156 24.56 1.85 -9.66
C TYR A 156 24.85 2.53 -8.32
N ILE A 157 24.06 2.19 -7.30
CA ILE A 157 24.14 2.74 -5.94
C ILE A 157 24.94 1.82 -5.01
N PHE A 158 24.81 0.50 -5.19
CA PHE A 158 25.42 -0.50 -4.31
C PHE A 158 26.54 -1.26 -5.02
N GLY A 159 26.21 -2.25 -5.84
CA GLY A 159 27.14 -2.98 -6.69
C GLY A 159 26.74 -2.89 -8.16
N THR A 160 27.72 -3.05 -9.05
CA THR A 160 27.52 -3.19 -10.50
C THR A 160 27.09 -4.63 -10.78
N LEU A 161 25.91 -4.77 -11.37
CA LEU A 161 25.31 -6.05 -11.74
C LEU A 161 25.08 -6.05 -13.26
N ASP A 162 24.73 -7.20 -13.82
CA ASP A 162 24.29 -7.30 -15.21
C ASP A 162 22.76 -7.36 -15.25
N GLU A 163 22.15 -6.58 -16.14
CA GLU A 163 20.71 -6.54 -16.36
C GLU A 163 20.17 -7.87 -16.93
N TYR A 164 20.98 -8.58 -17.70
CA TYR A 164 20.59 -9.73 -18.50
C TYR A 164 21.14 -11.05 -17.95
N GLU A 165 22.21 -11.00 -17.15
CA GLU A 165 22.74 -12.18 -16.48
C GLU A 165 22.22 -12.32 -15.04
N LEU A 166 21.86 -13.55 -14.66
CA LEU A 166 21.47 -13.85 -13.29
C LEU A 166 22.70 -14.00 -12.41
N VAL A 167 22.62 -13.43 -11.21
CA VAL A 167 23.63 -13.66 -10.19
C VAL A 167 23.64 -15.15 -9.82
N LYS A 168 24.82 -15.79 -9.85
CA LYS A 168 25.03 -17.20 -9.46
C LYS A 168 25.64 -17.27 -8.05
N TRP A 169 25.33 -18.33 -7.28
CA TRP A 169 25.90 -18.55 -5.93
C TRP A 169 27.41 -18.72 -5.90
N THR A 170 27.99 -19.15 -7.01
CA THR A 170 29.43 -19.35 -7.17
C THR A 170 30.20 -18.04 -7.27
N SER A 171 29.50 -16.91 -7.37
CA SER A 171 30.14 -15.61 -7.44
C SER A 171 30.69 -15.21 -6.08
N SER A 172 32.01 -14.99 -6.02
CA SER A 172 32.75 -14.75 -4.78
C SER A 172 32.81 -13.28 -4.38
N LYS A 173 32.19 -12.37 -5.14
CA LYS A 173 32.22 -10.94 -4.85
C LYS A 173 31.05 -10.55 -3.94
N LEU A 174 31.37 -9.84 -2.86
CA LEU A 174 30.36 -9.25 -1.97
C LEU A 174 29.41 -8.29 -2.71
N SER A 175 29.86 -7.70 -3.83
CA SER A 175 29.05 -6.87 -4.72
C SER A 175 27.84 -7.59 -5.28
N ASP A 176 27.85 -8.91 -5.39
CA ASP A 176 26.77 -9.65 -6.03
C ASP A 176 25.58 -9.85 -5.10
N PHE A 177 25.82 -9.76 -3.78
CA PHE A 177 24.77 -9.64 -2.77
C PHE A 177 24.09 -8.26 -2.79
N SER A 178 24.61 -7.29 -3.57
CA SER A 178 23.99 -5.97 -3.70
C SER A 178 22.57 -6.02 -4.24
N ILE A 179 22.23 -7.06 -5.02
CA ILE A 179 20.89 -7.29 -5.55
C ILE A 179 19.81 -7.35 -4.45
N ILE A 180 20.16 -7.83 -3.25
CA ILE A 180 19.25 -7.86 -2.10
C ILE A 180 18.95 -6.44 -1.59
N PHE A 181 19.96 -5.55 -1.57
CA PHE A 181 19.75 -4.16 -1.15
C PHE A 181 18.91 -3.40 -2.17
N TYR A 182 19.14 -3.61 -3.48
CA TYR A 182 18.26 -3.08 -4.53
C TYR A 182 16.82 -3.59 -4.38
N ALA A 183 16.65 -4.89 -4.15
CA ALA A 183 15.35 -5.51 -3.90
C ALA A 183 14.59 -4.90 -2.72
N LEU A 184 15.26 -4.69 -1.58
CA LEU A 184 14.62 -4.08 -0.41
C LEU A 184 14.31 -2.59 -0.64
N LEU A 185 15.22 -1.85 -1.28
CA LEU A 185 15.03 -0.44 -1.60
C LEU A 185 13.84 -0.24 -2.55
N TRP A 186 13.81 -0.98 -3.66
CA TRP A 186 12.70 -0.93 -4.61
C TRP A 186 11.39 -1.42 -3.99
N GLY A 187 11.41 -2.55 -3.28
CA GLY A 187 10.23 -3.10 -2.61
C GLY A 187 9.58 -2.07 -1.65
N GLY A 188 10.39 -1.34 -0.89
CA GLY A 188 9.94 -0.26 -0.01
C GLY A 188 9.41 0.97 -0.77
N LEU A 189 10.15 1.46 -1.77
CA LEU A 189 9.75 2.62 -2.59
C LEU A 189 8.46 2.34 -3.37
N GLN A 190 8.35 1.17 -4.00
CA GLN A 190 7.14 0.74 -4.68
C GLN A 190 5.95 0.68 -3.72
N ALA A 191 6.13 0.18 -2.49
CA ALA A 191 5.05 0.17 -1.49
C ALA A 191 4.59 1.58 -1.12
N ILE A 192 5.50 2.55 -1.06
CA ILE A 192 5.17 3.97 -0.84
C ILE A 192 4.36 4.53 -2.02
N PHE A 193 4.81 4.31 -3.26
CA PHE A 193 4.08 4.76 -4.45
C PHE A 193 2.69 4.16 -4.54
N VAL A 194 2.58 2.84 -4.37
CA VAL A 194 1.30 2.12 -4.40
C VAL A 194 0.39 2.62 -3.27
N ALA A 195 0.89 2.83 -2.05
CA ALA A 195 0.09 3.38 -0.96
C ALA A 195 -0.50 4.76 -1.32
N ILE A 196 0.32 5.67 -1.83
CA ILE A 196 -0.14 7.01 -2.23
C ILE A 196 -1.15 6.92 -3.37
N LEU A 197 -0.91 6.09 -4.38
CA LEU A 197 -1.83 5.87 -5.51
C LEU A 197 -3.18 5.35 -5.01
N LEU A 198 -3.19 4.36 -4.12
CA LEU A 198 -4.42 3.80 -3.54
C LEU A 198 -5.21 4.84 -2.72
N ILE A 199 -4.51 5.74 -2.02
CA ILE A 199 -5.14 6.83 -1.25
C ILE A 199 -5.89 7.81 -2.17
N ILE A 200 -5.35 8.06 -3.37
CA ILE A 200 -5.94 8.97 -4.35
C ILE A 200 -6.87 8.26 -5.35
N ASP A 201 -7.36 7.06 -5.03
CA ASP A 201 -8.22 6.22 -5.89
C ASP A 201 -7.58 5.84 -7.25
N SER A 202 -6.27 5.58 -7.24
CA SER A 202 -5.49 5.00 -8.36
C SER A 202 -4.77 3.72 -7.89
N SER A 203 -3.99 3.10 -8.75
CA SER A 203 -2.97 2.11 -8.38
C SER A 203 -1.83 2.10 -9.39
N SER A 204 -0.84 1.21 -9.24
CA SER A 204 0.24 1.06 -10.23
C SER A 204 -0.17 0.23 -11.47
N GLY A 205 -1.47 0.06 -11.68
CA GLY A 205 -2.01 -0.91 -12.64
C GLY A 205 -1.77 -2.35 -12.16
N GLY A 206 -1.77 -3.30 -13.10
CA GLY A 206 -1.42 -4.68 -12.80
C GLY A 206 -2.34 -5.34 -11.78
N PHE A 207 -1.73 -6.24 -11.02
CA PHE A 207 -2.40 -6.97 -9.95
C PHE A 207 -2.88 -6.08 -8.80
N ASP A 208 -2.50 -4.81 -8.72
CA ASP A 208 -3.12 -3.85 -7.79
C ASP A 208 -4.61 -3.68 -8.06
N ILE A 209 -5.00 -3.68 -9.34
CA ILE A 209 -6.42 -3.59 -9.71
C ILE A 209 -7.17 -4.83 -9.18
N LEU A 210 -6.57 -6.00 -9.38
CA LEU A 210 -7.15 -7.28 -8.95
C LEU A 210 -7.19 -7.37 -7.41
N SER A 211 -6.14 -6.92 -6.73
CA SER A 211 -6.05 -6.91 -5.28
C SER A 211 -7.08 -5.97 -4.66
N VAL A 212 -7.29 -4.77 -5.22
CA VAL A 212 -8.35 -3.84 -4.78
C VAL A 212 -9.72 -4.48 -4.92
N TYR A 213 -10.01 -5.11 -6.06
CA TYR A 213 -11.27 -5.82 -6.26
C TYR A 213 -11.47 -6.96 -5.24
N LEU A 214 -10.46 -7.80 -5.03
CA LEU A 214 -10.53 -8.91 -4.08
C LEU A 214 -10.60 -8.43 -2.63
N SER A 215 -9.91 -7.33 -2.32
CA SER A 215 -9.89 -6.67 -1.01
C SER A 215 -11.29 -6.16 -0.67
N HIS A 216 -11.96 -5.50 -1.62
CA HIS A 216 -13.36 -5.11 -1.48
C HIS A 216 -14.31 -6.29 -1.34
N LYS A 217 -14.09 -7.38 -2.10
CA LYS A 217 -14.96 -8.56 -2.07
C LYS A 217 -14.81 -9.38 -0.78
N LYS A 218 -13.59 -9.46 -0.24
CA LYS A 218 -13.24 -10.35 0.89
C LYS A 218 -12.99 -9.62 2.21
N TYR A 219 -13.06 -8.28 2.23
CA TYR A 219 -12.71 -7.45 3.40
C TYR A 219 -11.32 -7.78 3.98
N LYS A 220 -10.34 -8.01 3.09
CA LYS A 220 -8.95 -8.29 3.45
C LYS A 220 -8.06 -7.13 3.04
N ASP A 221 -6.97 -6.90 3.78
CA ASP A 221 -6.02 -5.84 3.44
C ASP A 221 -5.36 -6.06 2.07
N VAL A 222 -5.12 -4.94 1.39
CA VAL A 222 -4.62 -4.91 0.00
C VAL A 222 -3.20 -5.48 -0.07
N GLY A 223 -2.32 -5.15 0.87
CA GLY A 223 -0.92 -5.59 0.85
C GLY A 223 -0.76 -7.10 0.96
N GLY A 224 -1.54 -7.77 1.82
CA GLY A 224 -1.53 -9.24 1.91
C GLY A 224 -2.01 -9.93 0.63
N LEU A 225 -3.05 -9.38 -0.02
CA LEU A 225 -3.52 -9.89 -1.31
C LEU A 225 -2.51 -9.64 -2.44
N LEU A 226 -1.85 -8.48 -2.44
CA LEU A 226 -0.82 -8.17 -3.43
C LEU A 226 0.40 -9.06 -3.30
N MET A 227 0.88 -9.26 -2.08
CA MET A 227 2.00 -10.15 -1.79
C MET A 227 1.76 -11.55 -2.39
N MET A 228 0.54 -12.09 -2.23
CA MET A 228 0.17 -13.38 -2.82
C MET A 228 0.16 -13.35 -4.35
N LEU A 229 -0.46 -12.33 -4.96
CA LEU A 229 -0.53 -12.20 -6.42
C LEU A 229 0.86 -12.02 -7.04
N HIS A 230 1.72 -11.21 -6.40
CA HIS A 230 3.10 -10.97 -6.80
C HIS A 230 3.94 -12.25 -6.69
N LEU A 231 3.79 -13.01 -5.60
CA LEU A 231 4.48 -14.28 -5.43
C LEU A 231 4.14 -15.26 -6.57
N PHE A 232 2.85 -15.41 -6.92
CA PHE A 232 2.46 -16.29 -8.02
C PHE A 232 3.01 -15.83 -9.37
N SER A 233 2.90 -14.53 -9.71
CA SER A 233 3.49 -14.02 -10.94
C SER A 233 5.01 -14.18 -10.95
N PHE A 234 5.68 -13.95 -9.84
CA PHE A 234 7.13 -14.02 -9.76
C PHE A 234 7.62 -15.45 -9.96
N LEU A 235 7.03 -16.43 -9.28
CA LEU A 235 7.41 -17.84 -9.46
C LEU A 235 7.24 -18.29 -10.91
N PHE A 236 6.11 -17.93 -11.53
CA PHE A 236 5.85 -18.23 -12.94
C PHE A 236 6.85 -17.52 -13.88
N SER A 237 7.06 -16.23 -13.65
CA SER A 237 7.91 -15.39 -14.51
C SER A 237 9.38 -15.75 -14.38
N TYR A 238 9.85 -16.00 -13.16
CA TYR A 238 11.21 -16.42 -12.90
C TYR A 238 11.49 -17.81 -13.50
N PHE A 239 10.53 -18.75 -13.41
CA PHE A 239 10.68 -20.04 -14.09
C PHE A 239 10.86 -19.87 -15.61
N ILE A 240 10.02 -19.06 -16.25
CA ILE A 240 10.10 -18.84 -17.70
C ILE A 240 11.33 -18.04 -18.09
N GLY A 241 11.51 -16.85 -17.53
CA GLY A 241 12.51 -15.89 -17.97
C GLY A 241 13.93 -16.20 -17.50
N SER A 242 14.09 -17.04 -16.48
CA SER A 242 15.39 -17.43 -15.93
C SER A 242 15.71 -18.89 -16.23
N TYR A 243 14.92 -19.83 -15.70
CA TYR A 243 15.26 -21.25 -15.76
C TYR A 243 15.06 -21.84 -17.16
N LEU A 244 13.89 -21.63 -17.76
CA LEU A 244 13.63 -22.09 -19.13
C LEU A 244 14.54 -21.38 -20.13
N THR A 245 14.70 -20.06 -20.04
CA THR A 245 15.56 -19.33 -20.97
C THR A 245 17.02 -19.79 -20.90
N ASN A 246 17.61 -19.92 -19.70
CA ASN A 246 18.99 -20.40 -19.55
C ASN A 246 19.15 -21.86 -20.00
N GLY A 247 18.17 -22.72 -19.72
CA GLY A 247 18.15 -24.11 -20.21
C GLY A 247 18.11 -24.23 -21.73
N LEU A 248 17.44 -23.30 -22.44
CA LEU A 248 17.38 -23.26 -23.90
C LEU A 248 18.66 -22.71 -24.54
N GLU A 249 19.24 -21.66 -23.94
CA GLU A 249 20.42 -20.97 -24.48
C GLU A 249 21.71 -21.73 -24.18
N ASN A 250 22.00 -21.96 -22.90
CA ASN A 250 23.28 -22.52 -22.45
C ASN A 250 23.23 -24.04 -22.22
N HIS A 251 22.07 -24.67 -22.47
CA HIS A 251 21.83 -26.08 -22.13
C HIS A 251 22.05 -26.39 -20.62
N GLU A 252 21.96 -25.35 -19.77
CA GLU A 252 22.17 -25.42 -18.33
C GLU A 252 20.85 -25.64 -17.57
N TRP A 253 20.45 -26.89 -17.35
CA TRP A 253 19.22 -27.24 -16.62
C TRP A 253 19.41 -27.36 -15.09
N ASN A 254 20.40 -26.66 -14.53
CA ASN A 254 20.75 -26.77 -13.11
C ASN A 254 19.78 -25.99 -12.21
N LEU A 255 19.23 -26.66 -11.19
CA LEU A 255 18.34 -26.04 -10.19
C LEU A 255 18.99 -24.90 -9.41
N GLN A 256 20.32 -24.82 -9.34
CA GLN A 256 21.03 -23.70 -8.72
C GLN A 256 20.80 -22.37 -9.44
N VAL A 257 20.51 -22.40 -10.75
CA VAL A 257 20.11 -21.22 -11.54
C VAL A 257 18.70 -20.76 -11.12
N LEU A 258 17.80 -21.73 -10.89
CA LEU A 258 16.44 -21.44 -10.44
C LEU A 258 16.42 -20.84 -9.02
N PHE A 259 17.25 -21.36 -8.12
CA PHE A 259 17.30 -20.92 -6.72
C PHE A 259 18.48 -19.99 -6.41
N GLY A 260 18.89 -19.14 -7.36
CA GLY A 260 20.01 -18.19 -7.23
C GLY A 260 19.75 -17.01 -6.28
N PRO A 261 20.77 -16.16 -6.01
CA PRO A 261 20.60 -14.91 -5.26
C PRO A 261 19.50 -13.99 -5.80
N SER A 262 19.32 -13.89 -7.12
CA SER A 262 18.22 -13.12 -7.72
C SER A 262 16.83 -13.66 -7.34
N PHE A 263 16.69 -14.99 -7.18
CA PHE A 263 15.45 -15.60 -6.70
C PHE A 263 15.14 -15.18 -5.26
N VAL A 264 16.15 -15.27 -4.38
CA VAL A 264 16.02 -14.87 -2.98
C VAL A 264 15.72 -13.37 -2.85
N ALA A 265 16.40 -12.53 -3.62
CA ALA A 265 16.17 -11.09 -3.67
C ALA A 265 14.73 -10.77 -4.11
N GLY A 266 14.21 -11.45 -5.14
CA GLY A 266 12.82 -11.29 -5.58
C GLY A 266 11.80 -11.69 -4.50
N LEU A 267 12.02 -12.79 -3.78
CA LEU A 267 11.17 -13.17 -2.65
C LEU A 267 11.19 -12.13 -1.52
N LEU A 268 12.39 -11.68 -1.13
CA LEU A 268 12.56 -10.66 -0.09
C LEU A 268 11.88 -9.36 -0.49
N MET A 269 12.03 -8.92 -1.73
CA MET A 269 11.35 -7.75 -2.28
C MET A 269 9.82 -7.85 -2.13
N ILE A 270 9.23 -8.98 -2.51
CA ILE A 270 7.78 -9.20 -2.46
C ILE A 270 7.26 -9.18 -1.02
N PHE A 271 7.92 -9.90 -0.11
CA PHE A 271 7.52 -9.93 1.30
C PHE A 271 7.69 -8.56 1.96
N PHE A 272 8.81 -7.89 1.70
CA PHE A 272 9.07 -6.56 2.24
C PHE A 272 8.08 -5.52 1.71
N ASN A 273 7.79 -5.53 0.40
CA ASN A 273 6.78 -4.69 -0.22
C ASN A 273 5.39 -4.88 0.41
N GLY A 274 4.93 -6.13 0.54
CA GLY A 274 3.64 -6.45 1.15
C GLY A 274 3.54 -6.02 2.61
N TRP A 275 4.62 -6.19 3.38
CA TRP A 275 4.69 -5.75 4.78
C TRP A 275 4.62 -4.23 4.91
N ILE A 276 5.45 -3.49 4.16
CA ILE A 276 5.44 -2.02 4.17
C ILE A 276 4.08 -1.48 3.70
N LEU A 277 3.49 -2.05 2.65
CA LEU A 277 2.20 -1.59 2.14
C LEU A 277 1.07 -1.77 3.16
N ASN A 278 1.05 -2.87 3.91
CA ASN A 278 0.08 -3.07 5.00
C ASN A 278 0.25 -2.04 6.14
N ILE A 279 1.47 -1.57 6.40
CA ILE A 279 1.73 -0.50 7.37
C ILE A 279 1.24 0.85 6.85
N LEU A 280 1.49 1.15 5.57
CA LEU A 280 1.19 2.45 4.96
C LEU A 280 -0.30 2.61 4.59
N PHE A 281 -0.99 1.51 4.27
CA PHE A 281 -2.38 1.50 3.83
C PHE A 281 -3.21 0.38 4.50
N PRO A 282 -3.39 0.40 5.83
CA PRO A 282 -4.14 -0.63 6.58
C PRO A 282 -5.66 -0.46 6.45
N LYS A 283 -6.18 -0.38 5.21
CA LYS A 283 -7.56 0.05 4.93
C LYS A 283 -8.63 -0.82 5.60
N PHE A 284 -8.45 -2.15 5.62
CA PHE A 284 -9.43 -3.10 6.13
C PHE A 284 -9.11 -3.62 7.52
N LYS A 285 -8.04 -3.11 8.13
CA LYS A 285 -7.69 -3.40 9.51
C LYS A 285 -8.81 -2.93 10.45
N MET A 286 -9.18 -3.80 11.39
CA MET A 286 -10.19 -3.49 12.41
C MET A 286 -9.56 -2.75 13.58
N VAL A 287 -10.20 -1.67 14.01
CA VAL A 287 -9.79 -0.90 15.18
C VAL A 287 -10.95 -0.60 16.11
N LYS A 288 -10.65 -0.54 17.41
CA LYS A 288 -11.52 0.02 18.43
C LYS A 288 -11.15 1.48 18.64
N VAL A 289 -12.13 2.37 18.53
CA VAL A 289 -11.97 3.81 18.84
C VAL A 289 -12.66 4.07 20.17
N GLU A 290 -11.96 4.70 21.11
CA GLU A 290 -12.53 5.18 22.37
C GLU A 290 -12.34 6.69 22.48
N VAL A 291 -13.41 7.40 22.81
CA VAL A 291 -13.44 8.85 22.98
C VAL A 291 -13.94 9.15 24.37
N ILE A 292 -13.08 9.73 25.20
CA ILE A 292 -13.42 10.25 26.52
C ILE A 292 -13.83 11.71 26.33
N SER A 293 -15.13 12.00 26.53
CA SER A 293 -15.70 13.34 26.38
C SER A 293 -17.04 13.47 27.10
N ASN A 294 -17.28 14.63 27.70
CA ASN A 294 -18.58 14.98 28.28
C ASN A 294 -19.67 15.23 27.21
N LYS A 295 -19.28 15.39 25.94
CA LYS A 295 -20.18 15.61 24.80
C LYS A 295 -20.42 14.35 23.95
N SER A 296 -20.25 13.16 24.53
CA SER A 296 -20.37 11.88 23.82
C SER A 296 -21.69 11.72 23.04
N TRP A 297 -22.81 12.17 23.59
CA TRP A 297 -24.12 12.09 22.93
C TRP A 297 -24.27 13.05 21.74
N GLU A 298 -23.72 14.27 21.83
CA GLU A 298 -23.67 15.20 20.69
C GLU A 298 -22.83 14.63 19.54
N ILE A 299 -21.71 13.97 19.88
CA ILE A 299 -20.86 13.26 18.91
C ILE A 299 -21.66 12.15 18.21
N ILE A 300 -22.38 11.32 18.97
CA ILE A 300 -23.23 10.26 18.41
C ILE A 300 -24.30 10.81 17.49
N ASP A 301 -24.99 11.88 17.88
CA ASP A 301 -26.04 12.50 17.05
C ASP A 301 -25.49 12.95 15.69
N GLN A 302 -24.32 13.61 15.67
CA GLN A 302 -23.66 14.01 14.43
C GLN A 302 -23.16 12.82 13.60
N LEU A 303 -22.63 11.78 14.24
CA LEU A 303 -22.23 10.55 13.55
C LEU A 303 -23.44 9.85 12.90
N ASN A 304 -24.58 9.81 13.59
CA ASN A 304 -25.80 9.17 13.09
C ASN A 304 -26.41 9.91 11.89
N LYS A 305 -26.21 11.23 11.78
CA LYS A 305 -26.62 12.06 10.64
C LYS A 305 -25.79 11.83 9.37
N LEU A 306 -24.62 11.18 9.47
CA LEU A 306 -23.81 10.86 8.30
C LEU A 306 -24.57 9.90 7.38
N LYS A 307 -24.56 10.22 6.08
CA LYS A 307 -25.20 9.41 5.02
C LYS A 307 -24.29 8.28 4.53
N ASP A 308 -23.00 8.57 4.41
CA ASP A 308 -22.02 7.65 3.81
C ASP A 308 -21.29 6.77 4.84
N TRP A 309 -21.41 7.08 6.13
CA TRP A 309 -20.82 6.32 7.23
C TRP A 309 -21.87 5.92 8.24
N LYS A 310 -21.72 4.72 8.82
CA LYS A 310 -22.49 4.25 9.98
C LYS A 310 -21.54 3.61 10.96
N PHE A 311 -21.77 3.89 12.24
CA PHE A 311 -20.93 3.42 13.33
C PHE A 311 -21.82 2.78 14.38
N SER A 312 -21.44 1.58 14.83
CA SER A 312 -22.02 0.99 16.03
C SER A 312 -21.33 1.60 17.25
N THR A 313 -22.02 2.50 17.93
CA THR A 313 -21.50 3.23 19.07
C THR A 313 -22.11 2.73 20.39
N SER A 314 -21.29 2.63 21.43
CA SER A 314 -21.73 2.42 22.81
C SER A 314 -21.16 3.50 23.72
N VAL A 315 -21.86 3.85 24.79
CA VAL A 315 -21.41 4.81 25.80
C VAL A 315 -21.40 4.10 27.14
N ARG A 316 -20.29 4.24 27.89
CA ARG A 316 -20.22 3.88 29.30
C ARG A 316 -19.85 5.10 30.13
N GLU A 317 -20.50 5.25 31.28
CA GLU A 317 -20.11 6.25 32.29
C GLU A 317 -18.92 5.71 33.10
N VAL A 318 -17.91 6.54 33.32
CA VAL A 318 -16.73 6.24 34.12
C VAL A 318 -16.45 7.40 35.08
N THR A 319 -15.83 7.11 36.23
CA THR A 319 -15.39 8.14 37.17
C THR A 319 -13.88 8.32 37.07
N GLY A 320 -13.42 9.55 36.84
CA GLY A 320 -11.99 9.84 36.72
C GLY A 320 -11.27 9.66 38.05
N GLY A 321 -10.15 8.92 38.06
CA GLY A 321 -9.40 8.64 39.30
C GLY A 321 -8.77 9.87 39.98
N TYR A 322 -8.47 10.92 39.19
CA TYR A 322 -7.87 12.15 39.70
C TYR A 322 -8.94 13.14 40.19
N LYS A 323 -9.81 13.63 39.29
CA LYS A 323 -10.83 14.65 39.62
C LYS A 323 -12.08 14.09 40.32
N LYS A 324 -12.26 12.76 40.35
CA LYS A 324 -13.49 12.08 40.82
C LYS A 324 -14.77 12.53 40.12
N GLU A 325 -14.65 13.14 38.94
CA GLU A 325 -15.76 13.57 38.11
C GLU A 325 -16.23 12.44 37.20
N LYS A 326 -17.55 12.36 36.97
CA LYS A 326 -18.15 11.46 35.98
C LYS A 326 -17.84 11.94 34.57
N GLN A 327 -17.46 11.01 33.70
CA GLN A 327 -17.17 11.24 32.28
C GLN A 327 -17.75 10.10 31.46
N ASN A 328 -17.99 10.36 30.18
CA ASN A 328 -18.46 9.34 29.25
C ASN A 328 -17.31 8.83 28.38
N VAL A 329 -17.26 7.51 28.19
CA VAL A 329 -16.40 6.85 27.19
C VAL A 329 -17.27 6.33 26.06
N LEU A 330 -17.26 7.03 24.94
CA LEU A 330 -17.84 6.61 23.68
C LEU A 330 -16.91 5.60 23.01
N THR A 331 -17.41 4.41 22.68
CA THR A 331 -16.67 3.35 22.01
C THR A 331 -17.31 2.99 20.67
N THR A 332 -16.49 2.70 19.67
CA THR A 332 -16.94 2.02 18.44
C THR A 332 -15.87 1.06 17.92
N ILE A 333 -16.30 0.02 17.19
CA ILE A 333 -15.41 -0.86 16.44
C ILE A 333 -15.70 -0.62 14.96
N CYS A 334 -14.68 -0.25 14.19
CA CYS A 334 -14.83 0.08 12.77
C CYS A 334 -13.55 -0.25 11.97
N LEU A 335 -13.63 -0.10 10.65
CA LEU A 335 -12.45 -0.18 9.79
C LEU A 335 -11.54 1.03 10.07
N TYR A 336 -10.23 0.82 9.99
CA TYR A 336 -9.22 1.86 10.21
C TYR A 336 -9.46 3.12 9.37
N ILE A 337 -9.90 2.93 8.11
CA ILE A 337 -10.21 4.04 7.21
C ILE A 337 -11.41 4.89 7.67
N ASP A 338 -12.38 4.26 8.34
CA ASP A 338 -13.59 4.93 8.84
C ASP A 338 -13.32 5.64 10.18
N ALA A 339 -12.36 5.14 10.97
CA ALA A 339 -11.93 5.77 12.22
C ALA A 339 -11.46 7.24 11.98
N ALA A 340 -10.85 7.54 10.84
CA ALA A 340 -10.48 8.91 10.50
C ALA A 340 -11.68 9.86 10.43
N LYS A 341 -12.79 9.42 9.85
CA LYS A 341 -14.02 10.22 9.80
C LYS A 341 -14.65 10.35 11.18
N PHE A 342 -14.62 9.28 11.97
CA PHE A 342 -15.08 9.30 13.36
C PHE A 342 -14.33 10.36 14.19
N LEU A 343 -13.00 10.37 14.10
CA LEU A 343 -12.12 11.32 14.78
C LEU A 343 -12.37 12.76 14.33
N GLU A 344 -12.61 12.98 13.04
CA GLU A 344 -12.94 14.30 12.49
C GLU A 344 -14.21 14.86 13.14
N VAL A 345 -15.30 14.07 13.18
CA VAL A 345 -16.57 14.48 13.80
C VAL A 345 -16.40 14.73 15.29
N ALA A 346 -15.74 13.82 16.01
CA ALA A 346 -15.49 13.98 17.45
C ALA A 346 -14.73 15.27 17.75
N ARG A 347 -13.68 15.59 16.97
CA ARG A 347 -12.88 16.80 17.15
C ARG A 347 -13.65 18.07 16.82
N ASN A 348 -14.54 18.05 15.83
CA ASN A 348 -15.36 19.21 15.49
C ASN A 348 -16.31 19.62 16.64
N ILE A 349 -16.71 18.67 17.48
CA ILE A 349 -17.66 18.89 18.60
C ILE A 349 -16.90 19.14 19.91
N ASP A 350 -15.83 18.38 20.15
CA ASP A 350 -14.98 18.50 21.32
C ASP A 350 -13.48 18.46 20.95
N GLN A 351 -12.88 19.65 20.90
CA GLN A 351 -11.45 19.82 20.66
C GLN A 351 -10.59 19.25 21.79
N ASN A 352 -11.14 19.11 23.00
CA ASN A 352 -10.47 18.62 24.20
C ASN A 352 -10.64 17.11 24.41
N ALA A 353 -11.46 16.43 23.61
CA ALA A 353 -11.70 15.00 23.73
C ALA A 353 -10.39 14.20 23.71
N PHE A 354 -10.27 13.23 24.61
CA PHE A 354 -9.17 12.30 24.62
C PHE A 354 -9.57 11.08 23.79
N ILE A 355 -8.83 10.80 22.72
CA ILE A 355 -9.20 9.78 21.74
C ILE A 355 -8.08 8.75 21.66
N THR A 356 -8.43 7.47 21.82
CA THR A 356 -7.52 6.34 21.66
C THR A 356 -8.02 5.42 20.55
N ILE A 357 -7.08 4.76 19.88
CA ILE A 357 -7.35 3.78 18.84
C ILE A 357 -6.53 2.55 19.16
N THR A 358 -7.18 1.39 19.20
CA THR A 358 -6.57 0.11 19.52
C THR A 358 -6.74 -0.84 18.34
N ASP A 359 -5.64 -1.42 17.89
CA ASP A 359 -5.64 -2.46 16.86
C ASP A 359 -6.27 -3.75 17.38
N LEU A 360 -7.26 -4.27 16.66
CA LEU A 360 -7.92 -5.52 17.01
C LEU A 360 -7.29 -6.68 16.22
N LYS A 361 -6.82 -7.72 16.92
CA LYS A 361 -6.23 -8.91 16.28
C LYS A 361 -7.26 -9.76 15.53
N LYS A 362 -8.45 -9.92 16.11
CA LYS A 362 -9.58 -10.68 15.55
C LYS A 362 -10.89 -10.03 15.99
N VAL A 363 -11.87 -10.05 15.10
CA VAL A 363 -13.25 -9.64 15.35
C VAL A 363 -14.15 -10.69 14.72
N ASP A 364 -15.14 -11.15 15.47
CA ASP A 364 -16.20 -12.03 14.99
C ASP A 364 -17.55 -11.37 15.26
N GLY A 365 -18.39 -11.25 14.24
CA GLY A 365 -19.65 -10.53 14.28
C GLY A 365 -19.92 -9.68 13.03
N TYR A 366 -21.04 -8.94 13.08
CA TYR A 366 -21.50 -8.09 11.98
C TYR A 366 -21.18 -6.61 12.21
N LEU A 367 -20.71 -5.94 11.16
CA LEU A 367 -20.49 -4.50 11.14
C LEU A 367 -21.46 -3.86 10.15
N TYR A 368 -22.05 -2.73 10.53
CA TYR A 368 -22.89 -1.94 9.64
C TYR A 368 -22.01 -1.16 8.67
N ILE A 369 -22.05 -1.55 7.39
CA ILE A 369 -21.36 -0.89 6.28
C ILE A 369 -22.42 -0.23 5.41
N THR A 370 -22.27 1.05 5.07
CA THR A 370 -23.34 1.79 4.37
C THR A 370 -23.54 1.30 2.94
N HIS A 371 -24.75 1.50 2.39
CA HIS A 371 -25.02 1.18 0.99
C HIS A 371 -24.18 2.00 -0.01
N ALA A 372 -23.63 3.15 0.38
CA ALA A 372 -22.68 3.92 -0.43
C ALA A 372 -21.27 3.29 -0.40
N GLN A 373 -20.83 2.82 0.76
CA GLN A 373 -19.64 1.97 0.91
C GLN A 373 -19.82 0.64 0.15
N TYR A 374 -21.02 0.04 0.16
CA TYR A 374 -21.36 -1.22 -0.51
C TYR A 374 -21.64 -1.09 -2.02
N ARG A 375 -22.20 0.02 -2.53
CA ARG A 375 -22.42 0.21 -3.99
C ARG A 375 -21.13 0.46 -4.77
N ARG A 376 -20.07 0.94 -4.12
CA ARG A 376 -18.71 0.87 -4.66
C ARG A 376 -18.17 -0.58 -4.75
N VAL A 377 -18.81 -1.53 -4.07
CA VAL A 377 -18.36 -2.93 -3.92
C VAL A 377 -19.19 -3.91 -4.77
N PHE A 378 -20.48 -3.65 -5.02
CA PHE A 378 -21.30 -4.51 -5.89
C PHE A 378 -22.16 -3.71 -6.86
N LYS A 379 -21.71 -3.65 -8.12
CA LYS A 379 -22.58 -3.33 -9.25
C LYS A 379 -23.47 -4.54 -9.55
N LYS A 380 -24.54 -4.75 -8.78
CA LYS A 380 -25.68 -5.52 -9.30
C LYS A 380 -26.44 -4.56 -10.21
N LYS A 381 -26.39 -4.82 -11.53
CA LYS A 381 -27.40 -4.26 -12.44
C LYS A 381 -28.74 -4.69 -11.85
N LYS A 382 -29.60 -3.72 -11.50
CA LYS A 382 -31.04 -4.01 -11.46
C LYS A 382 -31.40 -4.52 -12.86
N LYS A 383 -31.92 -5.75 -12.93
CA LYS A 383 -32.76 -6.14 -14.06
C LYS A 383 -34.08 -5.42 -13.91
#